data_AF-A0A1H5Q6G4-F1
#
_entry.id   AF-A0A1H5Q6G4-F1
#
_cell.length_a   1.000
_cell.length_b   1.000
_cell.length_c   1.000
_cell.angle_alpha   90.00
_cell.angle_beta   90.00
_cell.angle_gamma   90.00
#
_symmetry.space_group_name_H-M   'P 1'
#
loop_
_entity.id
_entity.type
_entity.pdbx_description
1 polymer ?
#
loop_
_entity_poly.entity_id
_entity_poly.type
_entity_poly.pdbx_seq_one_letter_code
_entity_poly.pdbx_strand_id
1 'polypeptide(L)'
;MNPDASPVRWRASIGLTVGGDGPVSSIVESDHGTEGSAREWVERKLPRTRFPAWIPAARRADGVELFGQVARGRVVTGRLVPTWESEGTAVWHADPAGDRVRWRRCAAESADS
;
A
#
# COMPACT_ATOMS: atom_id res chain seq x y z
N MET A 1 9.74 -10.86 25.32
CA MET A 1 9.45 -11.11 23.88
C MET A 1 8.00 -11.53 23.81
N ASN A 2 7.13 -10.75 23.17
CA ASN A 2 5.75 -11.19 22.93
C ASN A 2 5.78 -12.26 21.82
N PRO A 3 5.34 -13.50 22.09
CA PRO A 3 5.34 -14.57 21.09
C PRO A 3 4.31 -14.37 19.97
N ASP A 4 3.43 -13.37 20.09
CA ASP A 4 2.26 -13.17 19.21
C ASP A 4 2.46 -12.19 18.04
N ALA A 5 3.70 -11.76 17.78
CA ALA A 5 4.03 -10.85 16.69
C ALA A 5 5.02 -11.50 15.72
N SER A 6 4.68 -11.52 14.43
CA SER A 6 5.60 -11.93 13.37
C SER A 6 6.86 -11.04 13.37
N PRO A 7 7.99 -11.49 12.79
CA PRO A 7 9.12 -10.59 12.54
C PRO A 7 8.66 -9.36 11.75
N VAL A 8 9.37 -8.25 11.96
CA VAL A 8 9.15 -7.01 11.21
C VAL A 8 9.36 -7.26 9.72
N ARG A 9 8.46 -6.73 8.91
CA ARG A 9 8.42 -6.87 7.45
C ARG A 9 8.12 -5.53 6.79
N TRP A 10 8.21 -5.54 5.46
CA TRP A 10 7.78 -4.46 4.59
C TRP A 10 6.56 -4.93 3.80
N ARG A 11 5.44 -4.24 3.94
CA ARG A 11 4.25 -4.50 3.15
C ARG A 11 4.21 -3.55 1.96
N ALA A 12 4.18 -4.12 0.77
CA ALA A 12 3.83 -3.43 -0.45
C ALA A 12 2.33 -3.59 -0.72
N SER A 13 1.67 -2.55 -1.18
CA SER A 13 0.28 -2.62 -1.63
C SER A 13 0.06 -1.78 -2.90
N ILE A 14 -1.00 -2.12 -3.63
CA ILE A 14 -1.59 -1.24 -4.64
C ILE A 14 -3.00 -0.92 -4.21
N GLY A 15 -3.30 0.36 -4.08
CA GLY A 15 -4.59 0.87 -3.65
C GLY A 15 -5.24 1.79 -4.66
N LEU A 16 -6.44 2.24 -4.29
CA LEU A 16 -7.22 3.24 -5.01
C LEU A 16 -7.28 4.52 -4.19
N THR A 17 -7.11 5.66 -4.85
CA THR A 17 -7.42 6.97 -4.29
C THR A 17 -8.56 7.61 -5.09
N VAL A 18 -9.38 8.43 -4.43
CA VAL A 18 -10.41 9.27 -5.06
C VAL A 18 -10.04 10.71 -4.75
N GLY A 19 -9.79 11.54 -5.76
CA GLY A 19 -9.63 12.99 -5.56
C GLY A 19 -8.40 13.42 -4.74
N GLY A 20 -7.41 12.55 -4.54
CA GLY A 20 -6.12 12.90 -3.92
C GLY A 20 -6.04 12.82 -2.39
N ASP A 21 -7.18 12.72 -1.69
CA ASP A 21 -7.24 12.92 -0.22
C ASP A 21 -7.26 11.63 0.62
N GLY A 22 -6.95 10.46 0.04
CA GLY A 22 -6.61 9.30 0.85
C GLY A 22 -6.89 7.94 0.21
N PRO A 23 -6.26 6.87 0.72
CA PRO A 23 -6.46 5.52 0.24
C PRO A 23 -7.87 5.02 0.61
N VAL A 24 -8.67 4.65 -0.39
CA VAL A 24 -10.01 4.08 -0.16
C VAL A 24 -9.92 2.61 0.24
N SER A 25 -8.96 1.87 -0.33
CA SER A 25 -8.68 0.46 0.01
C SER A 25 -7.45 -0.07 -0.74
N SER A 26 -6.75 -1.05 -0.17
CA SER A 26 -5.76 -1.87 -0.89
C SER A 26 -6.48 -2.94 -1.72
N ILE A 27 -6.11 -3.06 -3.00
CA ILE A 27 -6.63 -4.10 -3.90
C ILE A 27 -5.79 -5.38 -3.81
N VAL A 28 -4.49 -5.20 -3.62
CA VAL A 28 -3.52 -6.29 -3.53
C VAL A 28 -2.39 -5.89 -2.61
N GLU A 29 -1.93 -6.85 -1.83
CA GLU A 29 -0.86 -6.69 -0.86
C GLU A 29 0.18 -7.80 -1.03
N SER A 30 1.42 -7.51 -0.65
CA SER A 30 2.54 -8.45 -0.64
C SER A 30 3.50 -8.11 0.50
N ASP A 31 3.91 -9.11 1.27
CA ASP A 31 4.84 -8.97 2.38
C ASP A 31 6.27 -9.34 1.96
N HIS A 32 7.23 -8.55 2.42
CA HIS A 32 8.63 -8.62 2.02
C HIS A 32 9.59 -8.50 3.21
N GLY A 33 10.78 -9.06 3.06
CA GLY A 33 11.84 -8.96 4.09
C GLY A 33 12.56 -7.62 4.10
N THR A 34 12.53 -6.84 3.01
CA THR A 34 13.27 -5.58 2.86
C THR A 34 12.46 -4.50 2.16
N GLU A 35 12.78 -3.23 2.40
CA GLU A 35 12.14 -2.09 1.70
C GLU A 35 12.36 -2.19 0.19
N GLY A 36 13.59 -2.48 -0.24
CA GLY A 36 13.94 -2.57 -1.66
C GLY A 36 13.11 -3.62 -2.40
N SER A 37 12.95 -4.81 -1.84
CA SER A 37 12.15 -5.86 -2.47
C SER A 37 10.65 -5.52 -2.52
N ALA A 38 10.13 -4.80 -1.54
CA ALA A 38 8.77 -4.27 -1.55
C ALA A 38 8.58 -3.20 -2.65
N ARG A 39 9.53 -2.27 -2.78
CA ARG A 39 9.50 -1.21 -3.80
C ARG A 39 9.62 -1.77 -5.21
N GLU A 40 10.55 -2.70 -5.43
CA GLU A 40 10.67 -3.41 -6.71
C GLU A 40 9.38 -4.14 -7.09
N TRP A 41 8.68 -4.71 -6.10
CA TRP A 41 7.39 -5.34 -6.35
C TRP A 41 6.36 -4.32 -6.86
N VAL A 42 6.27 -3.14 -6.24
CA VAL A 42 5.38 -2.05 -6.67
C VAL A 42 5.76 -1.57 -8.07
N GLU A 43 7.04 -1.34 -8.34
CA GLU A 43 7.55 -0.91 -9.65
C GLU A 43 7.18 -1.89 -10.77
N ARG A 44 7.21 -3.20 -10.50
CA ARG A 44 6.79 -4.20 -11.48
C ARG A 44 5.26 -4.31 -11.59
N LYS A 45 4.54 -4.19 -10.48
CA LYS A 45 3.11 -4.52 -10.42
C LYS A 45 2.21 -3.34 -10.80
N LEU A 46 2.52 -2.13 -10.33
CA LEU A 46 1.67 -0.95 -10.50
C LEU A 46 1.41 -0.60 -11.97
N PRO A 47 2.43 -0.50 -12.87
CA PRO A 47 2.18 -0.17 -14.29
C PRO A 47 1.32 -1.20 -15.04
N ARG A 48 1.25 -2.43 -14.53
CA ARG A 48 0.51 -3.54 -15.13
C ARG A 48 -0.85 -3.77 -14.47
N THR A 49 -1.16 -3.04 -13.40
CA THR A 49 -2.40 -3.23 -12.66
C THR A 49 -3.54 -2.51 -13.35
N ARG A 50 -4.65 -3.23 -13.52
CA ARG A 50 -5.89 -2.69 -14.07
C ARG A 50 -6.84 -2.38 -12.93
N PHE A 51 -7.72 -1.40 -13.14
CA PHE A 51 -8.84 -1.18 -12.24
C PHE A 51 -9.68 -2.45 -12.10
N PRO A 52 -10.08 -2.82 -10.87
CA PRO A 52 -11.04 -3.88 -10.66
C PRO A 52 -12.31 -3.68 -11.49
N ALA A 53 -12.94 -4.79 -11.91
CA ALA A 53 -14.11 -4.76 -12.78
C ALA A 53 -15.32 -4.03 -12.17
N TRP A 54 -15.39 -3.97 -10.83
CA TRP A 54 -16.44 -3.26 -10.10
C TRP A 54 -16.28 -1.73 -10.12
N ILE A 55 -15.17 -1.18 -10.63
CA ILE A 55 -14.96 0.26 -10.80
C ILE A 55 -15.39 0.67 -12.21
N PRO A 56 -16.54 1.36 -12.37
CA PRO A 56 -17.04 1.78 -13.67
C PRO A 56 -16.10 2.80 -14.32
N ALA A 57 -16.07 2.86 -15.65
CA ALA A 57 -15.26 3.85 -16.38
C ALA A 57 -15.63 5.30 -16.00
N ALA A 58 -16.92 5.58 -15.75
CA ALA A 58 -17.38 6.89 -15.28
C ALA A 58 -16.69 7.32 -13.97
N ARG A 59 -16.55 6.40 -13.00
CA ARG A 59 -15.83 6.70 -11.75
C ARG A 59 -14.34 6.97 -11.95
N ARG A 60 -13.73 6.44 -13.01
CA ARG A 60 -12.33 6.75 -13.35
C ARG A 60 -12.18 8.19 -13.85
N ALA A 61 -13.20 8.72 -14.52
CA ALA A 61 -13.24 10.11 -14.92
C ALA A 61 -13.44 11.08 -13.74
N ASP A 62 -13.98 10.59 -12.61
CA ASP A 62 -14.13 11.34 -11.36
C ASP A 62 -12.82 11.44 -10.53
N GLY A 63 -11.67 11.09 -11.12
CA GLY A 63 -10.36 11.17 -10.45
C GLY A 63 -10.03 9.98 -9.56
N VAL A 64 -10.51 8.78 -9.93
CA VAL A 64 -10.07 7.52 -9.29
C VAL A 64 -8.75 7.06 -9.90
N GLU A 65 -7.72 6.96 -9.08
CA GLU A 65 -6.37 6.61 -9.51
C GLU A 65 -5.82 5.40 -8.75
N LEU A 66 -4.93 4.66 -9.41
CA LEU A 66 -4.13 3.61 -8.76
C LEU A 66 -2.86 4.23 -8.20
N PHE A 67 -2.46 3.81 -7.01
CA PHE A 67 -1.17 4.17 -6.42
C PHE A 67 -0.58 2.95 -5.70
N GLY A 68 0.75 2.96 -5.54
CA GLY A 68 1.48 1.98 -4.73
C GLY A 68 1.83 2.55 -3.37
N GLN A 69 1.91 1.69 -2.37
CA GLN A 69 2.33 2.04 -1.02
C GLN A 69 3.35 1.03 -0.50
N VAL A 70 4.35 1.48 0.26
CA VAL A 70 5.26 0.62 1.00
C VAL A 70 5.36 1.12 2.44
N ALA A 71 5.01 0.26 3.39
CA ALA A 71 5.03 0.54 4.82
C ALA A 71 5.80 -0.56 5.57
N ARG A 72 6.47 -0.18 6.66
CA ARG A 72 7.11 -1.11 7.58
C ARG A 72 6.17 -1.46 8.71
N GLY A 73 6.15 -2.72 9.12
CA GLY A 73 5.19 -3.20 10.11
C GLY A 73 5.36 -4.66 10.43
N ARG A 74 4.32 -5.24 11.04
CA ARG A 74 4.28 -6.64 11.43
C ARG A 74 2.86 -7.18 11.36
N VAL A 75 2.73 -8.48 11.19
CA VAL A 75 1.45 -9.17 11.36
C VAL A 75 1.29 -9.54 12.83
N VAL A 76 0.24 -9.04 13.45
CA VAL A 76 -0.17 -9.41 14.80
C VAL A 76 -1.12 -10.59 14.70
N THR A 77 -0.69 -11.73 15.25
CA THR A 77 -1.43 -13.00 15.17
C THR A 77 -2.25 -13.28 16.43
N GLY A 78 -2.10 -12.48 17.48
CA GLY A 78 -2.89 -12.58 18.73
C GLY A 78 -4.36 -12.12 18.61
N ARG A 79 -4.90 -11.96 17.39
CA ARG A 79 -6.29 -11.56 17.11
C ARG A 79 -6.99 -12.66 16.31
N LEU A 80 -8.33 -12.69 16.35
CA LEU A 80 -9.14 -13.66 15.59
C LEU A 80 -8.77 -13.70 14.10
N VAL A 81 -8.39 -12.55 13.54
CA VAL A 81 -7.85 -12.42 12.20
C VAL A 81 -6.47 -11.77 12.29
N PRO A 82 -5.41 -12.40 11.72
CA PRO A 82 -4.10 -11.79 11.64
C PRO A 82 -4.20 -10.40 11.02
N THR A 83 -3.75 -9.39 11.77
CA THR A 83 -3.91 -7.99 11.38
C THR A 83 -2.53 -7.38 11.14
N TRP A 84 -2.39 -6.58 10.09
CA TRP A 84 -1.17 -5.80 9.89
C TRP A 84 -1.17 -4.55 10.75
N GLU A 85 -0.08 -4.33 11.47
CA GLU A 85 0.18 -3.11 12.21
C GLU A 85 1.41 -2.42 11.63
N SER A 86 1.22 -1.18 11.15
CA SER A 86 2.30 -0.31 10.71
C SER A 86 3.10 0.20 11.91
N GLU A 87 4.42 0.36 11.77
CA GLU A 87 5.29 0.87 12.85
C GLU A 87 5.17 2.39 13.09
N GLY A 88 4.21 3.09 12.47
CA GLY A 88 4.07 4.54 12.60
C GLY A 88 5.23 5.33 11.99
N THR A 89 5.98 4.70 11.08
CA THR A 89 7.10 5.31 10.36
C THR A 89 6.66 5.91 9.03
N ALA A 90 7.51 6.77 8.44
CA ALA A 90 7.29 7.30 7.10
C ALA A 90 6.94 6.20 6.08
N VAL A 91 5.96 6.49 5.24
CA VAL A 91 5.42 5.59 4.22
C VAL A 91 5.90 6.06 2.85
N TRP A 92 6.20 5.12 1.96
CA TRP A 92 6.47 5.45 0.57
C TRP A 92 5.19 5.33 -0.25
N HIS A 93 4.88 6.36 -1.03
CA HIS A 93 3.80 6.34 -2.01
C HIS A 93 4.42 6.34 -3.42
N ALA A 94 3.82 5.60 -4.34
CA ALA A 94 4.20 5.51 -5.73
C ALA A 94 3.02 5.88 -6.63
N ASP A 95 3.20 6.89 -7.46
CA ASP A 95 2.22 7.25 -8.49
C ASP A 95 2.63 6.65 -9.84
N PRO A 96 1.68 6.20 -10.68
CA PRO A 96 1.97 5.80 -12.05
C PRO A 96 2.56 6.97 -12.86
N ALA A 97 3.63 6.71 -13.61
CA ALA A 97 4.31 7.68 -14.47
C ALA A 97 4.69 7.00 -15.79
N GLY A 98 3.69 6.74 -16.64
CA GLY A 98 3.84 5.90 -17.83
C GLY A 98 4.16 4.45 -17.43
N ASP A 99 5.24 3.90 -17.99
CA ASP A 99 5.72 2.55 -17.67
C ASP A 99 6.56 2.48 -16.38
N ARG A 100 6.74 3.61 -15.70
CA ARG A 100 7.51 3.74 -14.46
C ARG A 100 6.60 4.20 -13.33
N VAL A 101 7.16 4.28 -12.13
CA VAL A 101 6.50 4.87 -10.97
C VAL A 101 7.30 6.04 -10.46
N ARG A 102 6.62 7.05 -9.91
CA ARG A 102 7.24 8.16 -9.20
C ARG A 102 7.05 7.97 -7.71
N TRP A 103 8.16 7.81 -7.01
CA TRP A 103 8.16 7.67 -5.56
C TRP A 103 8.09 9.04 -4.87
N ARG A 104 7.29 9.12 -3.82
CA ARG A 104 7.24 10.21 -2.86
C ARG A 104 7.24 9.65 -1.44
N ARG A 105 7.94 10.32 -0.54
CA ARG A 105 7.94 9.95 0.88
C ARG A 105 6.85 10.75 1.57
N CYS A 106 5.95 10.06 2.25
CA CYS A 106 4.87 10.64 3.04
C CYS A 106 5.21 10.48 4.52
N ALA A 107 4.78 11.45 5.32
CA ALA A 107 4.75 11.25 6.77
C ALA A 107 3.88 10.01 7.07
N ALA A 108 4.11 9.36 8.20
CA ALA A 108 3.17 8.36 8.67
C ALA A 108 1.79 9.01 8.71
N GLU A 109 0.77 8.37 8.14
CA GLU A 109 -0.60 8.81 8.34
C GLU A 109 -0.81 8.82 9.86
N SER A 110 -0.99 10.01 10.43
CA SER A 110 -1.46 10.13 11.80
C SER A 110 -2.76 9.34 11.83
N ALA A 111 -2.79 8.25 12.59
CA ALA A 111 -4.03 7.59 12.92
C ALA A 111 -4.87 8.61 13.70
N ASP A 112 -5.72 9.35 13.00
CA ASP A 112 -6.68 10.21 13.67
C ASP A 112 -7.62 9.28 14.45
N SER A 113 -7.73 9.60 15.74
CA SER A 113 -8.33 8.76 16.78
C SER A 113 -9.85 8.67 16.70
#